data_AF-A0A7W3W0J0-F1
#
_entry.id   AF-A0A7W3W0J0-F1
#
_cell.length_a   1.000
_cell.length_b   1.000
_cell.length_c   1.000
_cell.angle_alpha   90.00
_cell.angle_beta   90.00
_cell.angle_gamma   90.00
#
_symmetry.space_group_name_H-M   'P 1'
#
loop_
_entity.id
_entity.type
_entity.pdbx_description
1 polymer ?
#
loop_
_entity_poly.entity_id
_entity_poly.type
_entity_poly.pdbx_seq_one_letter_code
_entity_poly.pdbx_strand_id
1 'polypeptide(L)'
;MSPCATIGGNTHSASSSTVTSLPAPAERSAFARALAADARQITDDDLREPFGYEWRAQLTAAWLAGLDRRERIGELLLASKLCRAGKGFCFALTRSGTQQDAQLPVDCLDRYLARPDLMYDQHWAMAAFLCLDARLGAGHASPFLGPSGAWQRWTAAAATPVTDPGSLRPQIGMMCSFAEHCMRSVDEP
;
A
#
# COMPACT_ATOMS: atom_id res chain seq x y z
N MET A 1 -27.59 48.68 4.65
CA MET A 1 -27.10 49.91 5.30
C MET A 1 -26.39 49.47 6.57
N SER A 2 -25.13 49.04 6.48
CA SER A 2 -23.88 49.81 6.75
C SER A 2 -23.38 49.52 8.18
N PRO A 3 -22.11 49.81 8.55
CA PRO A 3 -20.87 49.07 8.26
C PRO A 3 -19.97 48.90 9.53
N CYS A 4 -18.79 48.26 9.43
CA CYS A 4 -17.56 48.47 10.24
C CYS A 4 -16.62 47.25 10.08
N ALA A 5 -15.29 47.31 10.07
CA ALA A 5 -14.28 48.37 10.02
C ALA A 5 -12.91 47.68 9.75
N THR A 6 -12.01 48.39 9.08
CA THR A 6 -10.59 48.01 8.87
C THR A 6 -9.75 48.45 10.06
N ILE A 7 -9.03 47.53 10.73
CA ILE A 7 -7.79 47.74 11.51
C ILE A 7 -7.15 46.34 11.59
N GLY A 8 -5.87 46.05 11.42
CA GLY A 8 -4.61 46.79 11.32
C GLY A 8 -3.53 45.70 11.41
N GLY A 9 -2.36 45.95 10.82
CA GLY A 9 -1.30 44.96 10.73
C GLY A 9 -0.85 44.45 12.12
N ASN A 10 -0.59 43.15 12.20
CA ASN A 10 0.35 42.62 13.16
C ASN A 10 1.25 41.61 12.44
N THR A 11 2.52 41.96 12.42
CA THR A 11 3.66 41.11 12.10
C THR A 11 3.60 39.85 12.96
N HIS A 12 3.18 38.72 12.37
CA HIS A 12 3.54 37.43 12.91
C HIS A 12 4.72 36.88 12.12
N SER A 13 5.88 36.91 12.80
CA SER A 13 7.02 36.04 12.54
C SER A 13 6.54 34.68 12.06
N ALA A 14 6.97 34.32 10.86
CA ALA A 14 6.94 32.94 10.40
C ALA A 14 7.87 32.12 11.32
N SER A 15 7.31 31.56 12.38
CA SER A 15 8.01 30.61 13.24
C SER A 15 7.57 29.19 12.88
N SER A 16 8.56 28.45 12.36
CA SER A 16 8.71 27.00 12.41
C SER A 16 7.66 26.16 11.70
N SER A 17 7.87 25.98 10.39
CA SER A 17 7.59 24.68 9.77
C SER A 17 8.50 23.64 10.43
N THR A 18 7.96 22.84 11.36
CA THR A 18 8.63 21.63 11.83
C THR A 18 8.75 20.67 10.66
N VAL A 19 9.94 20.63 10.05
CA VAL A 19 10.40 19.44 9.33
C VAL A 19 10.33 18.30 10.34
N THR A 20 9.46 17.33 10.10
CA THR A 20 9.43 16.09 10.88
C THR A 20 10.80 15.44 10.74
N SER A 21 11.65 15.62 11.76
CA SER A 21 12.93 14.93 11.83
C SER A 21 12.66 13.43 11.79
N LEU A 22 13.44 12.70 10.99
CA LEU A 22 13.37 11.25 10.99
C LEU A 22 13.66 10.75 12.41
N PRO A 23 12.86 9.80 12.95
CA PRO A 23 13.09 9.24 14.28
C PRO A 23 14.48 8.64 14.38
N ALA A 24 15.10 8.67 15.56
CA ALA A 24 16.46 8.18 15.76
C ALA A 24 16.58 6.67 15.41
N PRO A 25 17.78 6.16 15.06
CA PRO A 25 17.95 4.73 14.74
C PRO A 25 17.40 3.79 15.81
N ALA A 26 17.62 4.10 17.09
CA ALA A 26 17.13 3.30 18.21
C ALA A 26 15.59 3.29 18.29
N GLU A 27 14.93 4.42 18.04
CA GLU A 27 13.46 4.53 18.02
C GLU A 27 12.88 3.69 16.87
N ARG A 28 13.52 3.73 15.69
CA ARG A 28 13.10 2.90 14.54
C ARG A 28 13.24 1.40 14.85
N SER A 29 14.33 0.98 15.49
CA SER A 29 14.51 -0.41 15.91
C SER A 29 13.50 -0.84 16.98
N ALA A 30 13.21 0.03 17.95
CA ALA A 30 12.20 -0.25 18.97
C ALA A 30 10.80 -0.39 18.36
N PHE A 31 10.45 0.50 17.42
CA PHE A 31 9.21 0.41 16.66
C PHE A 31 9.12 -0.87 15.83
N ALA A 32 10.19 -1.25 15.12
CA ALA A 32 10.23 -2.47 14.32
C ALA A 32 9.98 -3.74 15.16
N ARG A 33 10.59 -3.82 16.35
CA ARG A 33 10.37 -4.93 17.29
C ARG A 33 8.95 -4.97 17.84
N ALA A 34 8.42 -3.82 18.27
CA ALA A 34 7.05 -3.73 18.77
C ALA A 34 6.04 -4.15 17.69
N LEU A 35 6.21 -3.64 16.46
CA LEU A 35 5.35 -3.97 15.34
C LEU A 35 5.37 -5.46 14.98
N ALA A 36 6.54 -6.10 15.02
CA ALA A 36 6.64 -7.54 14.77
C ALA A 36 6.09 -8.38 15.93
N ALA A 37 6.23 -7.95 17.18
CA ALA A 37 5.58 -8.59 18.32
C ALA A 37 4.05 -8.51 18.21
N ASP A 38 3.51 -7.34 17.90
CA ASP A 38 2.07 -7.14 17.67
C ASP A 38 1.56 -8.01 16.51
N ALA A 39 2.33 -8.11 15.42
CA ALA A 39 1.97 -8.95 14.28
C ALA A 39 1.89 -10.45 14.63
N ARG A 40 2.77 -10.94 15.53
CA ARG A 40 2.74 -12.33 16.03
C ARG A 40 1.58 -12.60 17.00
N GLN A 41 1.15 -11.57 17.74
CA GLN A 41 0.10 -11.70 18.75
C GLN A 41 -1.31 -11.53 18.19
N ILE A 42 -1.48 -10.67 17.18
CA ILE A 42 -2.79 -10.35 16.62
C ILE A 42 -3.39 -11.55 15.89
N THR A 43 -4.66 -11.84 16.16
CA THR A 43 -5.39 -12.94 15.55
C THR A 43 -6.12 -12.51 14.27
N ASP A 44 -6.57 -13.48 13.46
CA ASP A 44 -7.43 -13.20 12.30
C ASP A 44 -8.76 -12.55 12.71
N ASP A 45 -9.24 -12.87 13.91
CA ASP A 45 -10.47 -12.31 14.46
C ASP A 45 -10.30 -10.84 14.85
N ASP A 46 -9.15 -10.48 15.43
CA ASP A 46 -8.80 -9.09 15.75
C ASP A 46 -8.64 -8.25 14.48
N LEU A 47 -8.10 -8.83 13.40
CA LEU A 47 -7.91 -8.15 12.12
C LEU A 47 -9.22 -7.88 11.38
N ARG A 48 -10.28 -8.66 11.64
CA ARG A 48 -11.57 -8.53 10.96
C ARG A 48 -12.20 -7.15 11.14
N GLU A 49 -12.09 -6.57 12.34
CA GLU A 49 -12.71 -5.30 12.69
C GLU A 49 -12.01 -4.11 12.00
N PRO A 50 -10.67 -3.94 12.08
CA PRO A 50 -9.92 -2.96 11.29
C PRO A 50 -10.19 -3.00 9.78
N PHE A 51 -10.41 -4.20 9.22
CA PHE A 51 -10.73 -4.34 7.80
C PHE A 51 -12.11 -3.81 7.41
N GLY A 52 -13.04 -3.67 8.36
CA GLY A 52 -14.36 -3.06 8.16
C GLY A 52 -14.39 -1.53 8.32
N TYR A 53 -13.31 -0.92 8.78
CA TYR A 53 -13.22 0.52 9.07
C TYR A 53 -12.61 1.32 7.90
N GLU A 54 -12.15 2.53 8.17
CA GLU A 54 -11.54 3.42 7.18
C GLU A 54 -10.16 2.95 6.69
N TRP A 55 -9.70 3.53 5.58
CA TRP A 55 -8.47 3.11 4.89
C TRP A 55 -7.20 3.10 5.76
N ARG A 56 -7.14 3.87 6.85
CA ARG A 56 -5.99 3.90 7.77
C ARG A 56 -5.97 2.65 8.65
N ALA A 57 -7.08 2.30 9.28
CA ALA A 57 -7.22 1.04 10.01
C ALA A 57 -6.90 -0.15 9.11
N GLN A 58 -7.42 -0.16 7.88
CA GLN A 58 -7.14 -1.21 6.90
C GLN A 58 -5.67 -1.29 6.51
N LEU A 59 -5.00 -0.15 6.29
CA LEU A 59 -3.57 -0.11 5.99
C LEU A 59 -2.74 -0.68 7.15
N THR A 60 -3.07 -0.32 8.39
CA THR A 60 -2.40 -0.87 9.59
C THR A 60 -2.60 -2.38 9.68
N ALA A 61 -3.84 -2.86 9.52
CA ALA A 61 -4.16 -4.28 9.55
C ALA A 61 -3.46 -5.05 8.42
N ALA A 62 -3.36 -4.46 7.22
CA ALA A 62 -2.62 -5.05 6.12
C ALA A 62 -1.10 -5.16 6.42
N TRP A 63 -0.53 -4.21 7.15
CA TRP A 63 0.86 -4.29 7.61
C TRP A 63 1.08 -5.42 8.60
N LEU A 64 0.22 -5.54 9.62
CA LEU A 64 0.28 -6.61 10.61
C LEU A 64 0.09 -7.99 9.96
N ALA A 65 -0.92 -8.13 9.11
CA ALA A 65 -1.19 -9.36 8.36
C ALA A 65 -0.06 -9.73 7.40
N GLY A 66 0.60 -8.73 6.80
CA GLY A 66 1.74 -8.93 5.92
C GLY A 66 3.00 -9.38 6.66
N LEU A 67 3.21 -8.98 7.91
CA LEU A 67 4.37 -9.35 8.73
C LEU A 67 4.33 -10.83 9.17
N ASP A 68 3.18 -11.34 9.61
CA ASP A 68 3.03 -12.72 10.11
C ASP A 68 2.20 -13.64 9.19
N ARG A 69 2.09 -13.29 7.91
CA ARG A 69 1.45 -14.07 6.82
C ARG A 69 0.06 -14.64 7.16
N ARG A 70 -0.98 -13.80 7.08
CA ARG A 70 -2.39 -14.23 7.25
C ARG A 70 -3.09 -14.47 5.89
N GLU A 71 -3.94 -15.50 5.81
CA GLU A 71 -4.50 -16.05 4.55
C GLU A 71 -5.54 -15.15 3.85
N ARG A 72 -6.14 -14.16 4.54
CA ARG A 72 -7.34 -13.44 4.06
C ARG A 72 -7.08 -12.14 3.28
N ILE A 73 -5.83 -11.81 3.01
CA ILE A 73 -5.45 -10.53 2.39
C ILE A 73 -5.95 -10.42 0.94
N GLY A 74 -6.06 -11.54 0.24
CA GLY A 74 -6.53 -11.58 -1.15
C GLY A 74 -7.99 -11.19 -1.34
N GLU A 75 -8.89 -11.74 -0.50
CA GLU A 75 -10.30 -11.41 -0.53
C GLU A 75 -10.53 -9.91 -0.30
N LEU A 76 -9.76 -9.34 0.62
CA LEU A 76 -9.81 -7.92 0.95
C LEU A 76 -9.31 -7.03 -0.20
N LEU A 77 -8.26 -7.43 -0.93
CA LEU A 77 -7.83 -6.71 -2.14
C LEU A 77 -8.95 -6.68 -3.18
N LEU A 78 -9.63 -7.81 -3.40
CA LEU A 78 -10.71 -7.92 -4.40
C LEU A 78 -11.99 -7.17 -3.98
N ALA A 79 -12.28 -7.16 -2.68
CA ALA A 79 -13.37 -6.39 -2.10
C ALA A 79 -13.04 -4.90 -1.97
N SER A 80 -11.76 -4.53 -1.97
CA SER A 80 -11.31 -3.16 -1.78
C SER A 80 -11.80 -2.26 -2.91
N LYS A 81 -12.82 -1.48 -2.59
CA LYS A 81 -13.25 -0.27 -3.31
C LYS A 81 -12.51 0.97 -2.79
N LEU A 82 -11.38 0.79 -2.11
CA LEU A 82 -10.80 1.83 -1.27
C LEU A 82 -9.45 2.28 -1.80
N CYS A 83 -9.44 3.54 -2.22
CA CYS A 83 -8.23 4.30 -2.46
C CYS A 83 -7.38 4.33 -1.17
N ARG A 84 -6.06 4.16 -1.31
CA ARG A 84 -5.00 4.21 -0.27
C ARG A 84 -4.75 2.94 0.55
N ALA A 85 -5.75 2.10 0.79
CA ALA A 85 -5.54 0.83 1.53
C ALA A 85 -4.87 -0.24 0.66
N GLY A 86 -5.05 -0.17 -0.67
CA GLY A 86 -4.51 -1.11 -1.64
C GLY A 86 -3.00 -1.24 -1.59
N LYS A 87 -2.26 -0.18 -1.23
CA LYS A 87 -0.82 -0.24 -0.97
C LYS A 87 -0.46 -1.30 0.08
N GLY A 88 -1.20 -1.37 1.19
CA GLY A 88 -0.94 -2.32 2.28
C GLY A 88 -1.16 -3.76 1.83
N PHE A 89 -2.30 -4.02 1.17
CA PHE A 89 -2.61 -5.34 0.63
C PHE A 89 -1.58 -5.79 -0.43
N CYS A 90 -1.21 -4.90 -1.35
CA CYS A 90 -0.21 -5.15 -2.37
C CYS A 90 1.17 -5.50 -1.78
N PHE A 91 1.58 -4.80 -0.72
CA PHE A 91 2.76 -5.15 0.05
C PHE A 91 2.66 -6.56 0.63
N ALA A 92 1.57 -6.86 1.34
CA ALA A 92 1.45 -8.11 2.07
C ALA A 92 1.42 -9.34 1.13
N LEU A 93 0.73 -9.23 -0.01
CA LEU A 93 0.74 -10.25 -1.06
C LEU A 93 2.13 -10.41 -1.67
N THR A 94 2.80 -9.29 -1.97
CA THR A 94 4.17 -9.33 -2.53
C THR A 94 5.15 -9.93 -1.55
N ARG A 95 5.01 -9.71 -0.24
CA ARG A 95 5.86 -10.36 0.75
C ARG A 95 5.61 -11.86 0.79
N SER A 96 4.35 -12.28 0.91
CA SER A 96 3.95 -13.69 0.99
C SER A 96 4.42 -14.50 -0.22
N GLY A 97 4.10 -14.03 -1.43
CA GLY A 97 4.79 -14.45 -2.63
C GLY A 97 4.50 -15.81 -3.19
N THR A 98 3.38 -16.41 -2.83
CA THR A 98 2.93 -17.67 -3.39
C THR A 98 2.36 -17.46 -4.80
N GLN A 99 2.16 -18.56 -5.53
CA GLN A 99 1.41 -18.53 -6.80
C GLN A 99 -0.03 -18.01 -6.60
N GLN A 100 -0.66 -18.36 -5.47
CA GLN A 100 -1.99 -17.86 -5.12
C GLN A 100 -1.96 -16.34 -4.89
N ASP A 101 -0.92 -15.80 -4.25
CA ASP A 101 -0.74 -14.36 -4.06
C ASP A 101 -0.59 -13.62 -5.39
N ALA A 102 0.03 -14.24 -6.40
CA ALA A 102 0.20 -13.65 -7.73
C ALA A 102 -1.11 -13.55 -8.52
N GLN A 103 -2.07 -14.45 -8.26
CA GLN A 103 -3.37 -14.42 -8.94
C GLN A 103 -4.26 -13.27 -8.46
N LEU A 104 -4.13 -12.85 -7.20
CA LEU A 104 -5.02 -11.85 -6.59
C LEU A 104 -4.88 -10.45 -7.21
N PRO A 105 -3.68 -9.92 -7.47
CA PRO A 105 -3.51 -8.71 -8.27
C PRO A 105 -4.05 -8.86 -9.70
N VAL A 106 -3.91 -10.02 -10.33
CA VAL A 106 -4.43 -10.27 -11.70
C VAL A 106 -5.95 -10.13 -11.71
N ASP A 107 -6.64 -10.83 -10.82
CA ASP A 107 -8.10 -10.78 -10.69
C ASP A 107 -8.61 -9.35 -10.38
N CYS A 108 -7.86 -8.60 -9.56
CA CYS A 108 -8.13 -7.20 -9.26
C CYS A 108 -7.97 -6.32 -10.51
N LEU A 109 -6.89 -6.49 -11.26
CA LEU A 109 -6.61 -5.72 -12.47
C LEU A 109 -7.62 -6.02 -13.57
N ASP A 110 -7.98 -7.28 -13.80
CA ASP A 110 -9.00 -7.67 -14.78
C ASP A 110 -10.35 -7.01 -14.47
N ARG A 111 -10.70 -6.93 -13.19
CA ARG A 111 -11.95 -6.28 -12.75
C ARG A 111 -11.93 -4.76 -12.94
N TYR A 112 -10.86 -4.10 -12.52
CA TYR A 112 -10.85 -2.64 -12.37
C TYR A 112 -10.19 -1.88 -13.54
N LEU A 113 -9.37 -2.53 -14.39
CA LEU A 113 -8.86 -1.88 -15.61
C LEU A 113 -9.95 -1.72 -16.68
N ALA A 114 -11.02 -2.51 -16.63
CA ALA A 114 -12.20 -2.32 -17.47
C ALA A 114 -13.06 -1.11 -17.06
N ARG A 115 -12.73 -0.44 -15.95
CA ARG A 115 -13.51 0.63 -15.31
C ARG A 115 -12.67 1.89 -15.14
N PRO A 116 -12.41 2.66 -16.23
CA PRO A 116 -11.60 3.88 -16.17
C PRO A 116 -12.24 5.00 -15.33
N ASP A 117 -13.53 4.89 -15.01
CA ASP A 117 -14.27 5.74 -14.08
C ASP A 117 -13.85 5.53 -12.61
N LEU A 118 -13.23 4.39 -12.29
CA LEU A 118 -12.83 4.04 -10.94
C LEU A 118 -11.31 4.19 -10.78
N MET A 119 -10.89 5.21 -10.03
CA MET A 119 -9.48 5.47 -9.73
C MET A 119 -9.15 5.04 -8.29
N TYR A 120 -8.85 3.76 -8.11
CA TYR A 120 -8.38 3.19 -6.85
C TYR A 120 -6.86 3.03 -6.89
N ASP A 121 -6.36 1.95 -6.31
CA ASP A 121 -4.93 1.65 -6.20
C ASP A 121 -4.46 0.68 -7.29
N GLN A 122 -5.02 0.72 -8.52
CA GLN A 122 -4.64 -0.19 -9.61
C GLN A 122 -3.13 -0.12 -9.94
N HIS A 123 -2.50 1.04 -9.76
CA HIS A 123 -1.04 1.20 -9.92
C HIS A 123 -0.23 0.41 -8.89
N TRP A 124 -0.73 0.29 -7.65
CA TRP A 124 -0.14 -0.59 -6.64
C TRP A 124 -0.37 -2.06 -6.96
N ALA A 125 -1.57 -2.42 -7.43
CA ALA A 125 -1.89 -3.80 -7.83
C ALA A 125 -0.99 -4.24 -9.00
N MET A 126 -0.82 -3.37 -10.01
CA MET A 126 0.08 -3.63 -11.13
C MET A 126 1.54 -3.74 -10.66
N ALA A 127 2.01 -2.85 -9.79
CA ALA A 127 3.37 -2.92 -9.27
C ALA A 127 3.64 -4.20 -8.45
N ALA A 128 2.68 -4.62 -7.62
CA ALA A 128 2.76 -5.88 -6.87
C ALA A 128 2.80 -7.08 -7.83
N PHE A 129 1.92 -7.09 -8.83
CA PHE A 129 1.93 -8.13 -9.85
C PHE A 129 3.28 -8.24 -10.56
N LEU A 130 3.89 -7.12 -10.97
CA LEU A 130 5.21 -7.13 -11.61
C LEU A 130 6.33 -7.65 -10.69
N CYS A 131 6.24 -7.39 -9.39
CA CYS A 131 7.18 -7.97 -8.42
C CYS A 131 6.98 -9.48 -8.28
N LEU A 132 5.73 -9.95 -8.23
CA LEU A 132 5.37 -11.35 -8.11
C LEU A 132 5.75 -12.13 -9.38
N ASP A 133 5.39 -11.62 -10.56
CA ASP A 133 5.66 -12.23 -11.86
C ASP A 133 7.17 -12.38 -12.10
N ALA A 134 7.95 -11.35 -11.75
CA ALA A 134 9.41 -11.40 -11.84
C ALA A 134 10.03 -12.41 -10.86
N ARG A 135 9.50 -12.53 -9.63
CA ARG A 135 10.02 -13.49 -8.64
C ARG A 135 9.66 -14.93 -8.97
N LEU A 136 8.48 -15.16 -9.54
CA LEU A 136 7.97 -16.48 -9.87
C LEU A 136 8.40 -16.96 -11.27
N GLY A 137 8.92 -16.05 -12.11
CA GLY A 137 9.40 -16.38 -13.45
C GLY A 137 8.28 -16.76 -14.43
N ALA A 138 7.07 -16.27 -14.21
CA ALA A 138 5.88 -16.74 -14.92
C ALA A 138 5.63 -15.99 -16.25
N GLY A 139 6.10 -14.75 -16.39
CA GLY A 139 5.93 -13.93 -17.60
C GLY A 139 4.47 -13.55 -17.89
N HIS A 140 3.61 -13.66 -16.88
CA HIS A 140 2.17 -13.44 -16.97
C HIS A 140 1.80 -11.95 -17.09
N ALA A 141 2.73 -11.02 -16.90
CA ALA A 141 2.45 -9.59 -17.04
C ALA A 141 2.31 -9.10 -18.49
N SER A 142 2.76 -9.91 -19.46
CA SER A 142 2.79 -9.52 -20.88
C SER A 142 1.44 -9.05 -21.45
N PRO A 143 0.29 -9.70 -21.17
CA PRO A 143 -1.02 -9.26 -21.67
C PRO A 143 -1.47 -7.88 -21.14
N PHE A 144 -0.97 -7.48 -19.97
CA PHE A 144 -1.29 -6.18 -19.38
C PHE A 144 -0.45 -5.05 -19.97
N LEU A 145 0.85 -5.32 -20.19
CA LEU A 145 1.85 -4.32 -20.57
C LEU A 145 2.12 -4.22 -22.08
N GLY A 146 1.66 -5.18 -22.88
CA GLY A 146 1.84 -5.17 -24.33
C GLY A 146 1.19 -3.95 -25.01
N PRO A 147 1.49 -3.71 -26.30
CA PRO A 147 0.83 -2.68 -27.09
C PRO A 147 -0.69 -2.86 -27.06
N SER A 148 -1.42 -1.80 -26.73
CA SER A 148 -2.86 -1.83 -26.48
C SER A 148 -3.28 -2.79 -25.37
N GLY A 149 -2.38 -3.18 -24.45
CA GLY A 149 -2.68 -4.01 -23.29
C GLY A 149 -3.66 -3.34 -22.32
N ALA A 150 -4.23 -4.13 -21.41
CA ALA A 150 -5.25 -3.63 -20.48
C ALA A 150 -4.78 -2.42 -19.67
N TRP A 151 -3.50 -2.39 -19.28
CA TRP A 151 -2.91 -1.25 -18.56
C TRP A 151 -2.88 0.01 -19.42
N GLN A 152 -2.39 -0.08 -20.65
CA GLN A 152 -2.26 1.07 -21.55
C GLN A 152 -3.63 1.66 -21.93
N ARG A 153 -4.63 0.79 -22.19
CA ARG A 153 -5.99 1.26 -22.50
C ARG A 153 -6.61 2.00 -21.33
N TRP A 154 -6.43 1.47 -20.12
CA TRP A 154 -6.96 2.09 -18.91
C TRP A 154 -6.26 3.43 -18.62
N THR A 155 -4.92 3.51 -18.71
CA THR A 155 -4.20 4.78 -18.47
C THR A 155 -4.52 5.85 -19.51
N ALA A 156 -4.75 5.46 -20.77
CA ALA A 156 -5.19 6.38 -21.82
C ALA A 156 -6.62 6.93 -21.59
N ALA A 157 -7.48 6.15 -20.93
CA ALA A 157 -8.85 6.54 -20.61
C ALA A 157 -9.00 7.19 -19.22
N ALA A 158 -7.96 7.15 -18.39
CA ALA A 158 -8.00 7.69 -17.03
C ALA A 158 -8.12 9.23 -17.05
N ALA A 159 -8.97 9.76 -16.18
CA ALA A 159 -9.21 11.20 -16.07
C ALA A 159 -8.01 11.98 -15.50
N THR A 160 -7.07 11.29 -14.85
CA THR A 160 -5.88 11.88 -14.22
C THR A 160 -4.63 11.07 -14.53
N PRO A 161 -3.44 11.70 -14.53
CA PRO A 161 -2.18 10.98 -14.65
C PRO A 161 -2.06 9.84 -13.63
N VAL A 162 -1.66 8.67 -14.12
CA VAL A 162 -1.45 7.47 -13.31
C VAL A 162 0.04 7.32 -13.02
N THR A 163 0.38 6.99 -11.79
CA THR A 163 1.76 6.64 -11.43
C THR A 163 2.20 5.38 -12.17
N ASP A 164 3.36 5.45 -12.82
CA ASP A 164 3.98 4.30 -13.47
C ASP A 164 4.23 3.16 -12.46
N PRO A 165 3.72 1.94 -12.71
CA PRO A 165 3.89 0.82 -11.80
C PRO A 165 5.35 0.37 -11.69
N GLY A 166 6.15 0.56 -12.74
CA GLY A 166 7.60 0.31 -12.70
C GLY A 166 8.31 1.12 -11.60
N SER A 167 7.91 2.37 -11.45
CA SER A 167 8.43 3.32 -10.46
C SER A 167 8.02 2.98 -9.01
N LEU A 168 6.99 2.16 -8.82
CA LEU A 168 6.52 1.72 -7.50
C LEU A 168 7.16 0.41 -7.03
N ARG A 169 7.73 -0.39 -7.94
CA ARG A 169 8.41 -1.66 -7.58
C ARG A 169 9.52 -1.47 -6.54
N PRO A 170 10.40 -0.45 -6.62
CA PRO A 170 11.39 -0.20 -5.57
C PRO A 170 10.75 0.10 -4.22
N GLN A 171 9.61 0.80 -4.21
CA GLN A 171 8.90 1.12 -2.97
C GLN A 171 8.31 -0.12 -2.32
N ILE A 172 7.70 -1.02 -3.09
CA ILE A 172 7.25 -2.33 -2.60
C ILE A 172 8.44 -3.14 -2.07
N GLY A 173 9.56 -3.14 -2.79
CA GLY A 173 10.79 -3.80 -2.36
C GLY A 173 11.27 -3.30 -0.99
N MET A 174 11.32 -1.98 -0.79
CA MET A 174 11.67 -1.39 0.51
C MET A 174 10.70 -1.80 1.63
N MET A 175 9.41 -1.86 1.36
CA MET A 175 8.41 -2.31 2.35
C MET A 175 8.64 -3.78 2.74
N CYS A 176 8.87 -4.66 1.76
CA CYS A 176 9.22 -6.06 2.01
C CYS A 176 10.52 -6.17 2.81
N SER A 177 11.59 -5.45 2.44
CA SER A 177 12.85 -5.46 3.18
C SER A 177 12.70 -4.96 4.62
N PHE A 178 11.88 -3.93 4.84
CA PHE A 178 11.56 -3.45 6.17
C PHE A 178 10.80 -4.50 6.99
N ALA A 179 9.83 -5.19 6.39
CA ALA A 179 9.12 -6.28 7.04
C ALA A 179 10.06 -7.43 7.44
N GLU A 180 10.99 -7.83 6.55
CA GLU A 180 12.01 -8.83 6.89
C GLU A 180 12.96 -8.37 7.98
N HIS A 181 13.24 -7.07 8.08
CA HIS A 181 14.02 -6.53 9.19
C HIS A 181 13.24 -6.60 10.51
N CYS A 182 11.95 -6.23 10.50
CA CYS A 182 11.08 -6.32 11.68
C CYS A 182 11.03 -7.76 12.19
N MET A 183 10.75 -8.73 11.31
CA MET A 183 10.59 -10.13 11.73
C MET A 183 11.88 -10.75 12.26
N ARG A 184 13.06 -10.42 11.70
CA ARG A 184 14.36 -10.87 12.24
C ARG A 184 14.71 -10.23 13.58
N SER A 185 14.32 -8.98 13.80
CA SER A 185 14.67 -8.24 15.03
C SER A 185 13.99 -8.78 16.30
N VAL A 186 12.98 -9.64 16.17
CA VAL A 186 12.31 -10.32 17.29
C VAL A 186 12.96 -11.67 17.61
N ASP A 187 13.74 -12.22 16.67
CA ASP A 187 14.42 -13.51 16.84
C ASP A 187 15.85 -13.37 17.37
N GLU A 188 16.38 -12.14 17.46
CA GLU A 188 17.66 -11.84 18.10
C GLU A 188 17.44 -11.49 19.59
N PRO A 189 18.14 -12.18 20.52
CA PRO A 189 17.96 -12.00 21.97
C PRO A 189 18.46 -10.66 22.51
#